data_AF-A0A6P3XAL3-F1
#
_entry.id   AF-A0A6P3XAL3-F1
#
_cell.length_a   1.000
_cell.length_b   1.000
_cell.length_c   1.000
_cell.angle_alpha   90.00
_cell.angle_beta   90.00
_cell.angle_gamma   90.00
#
_symmetry.space_group_name_H-M   'P 1'
#
loop_
_entity.id
_entity.type
_entity.pdbx_description
1 polymer ?
#
loop_
_entity_poly.entity_id
_entity_poly.type
_entity_poly.pdbx_seq_one_letter_code
_entity_poly.pdbx_strand_id
1 'polypeptide(L)'
;MSAEHHSGKGYAPLPQSISNTDTEDEEERLTQPNDVAYKADNSTTIAELHSNHENGVFYPLDETRNLGNSARNRQSTIKYYRDDIPIMVIEGNEQNDFWKRKDMSPIRRFCLFASILLCIVTIVIFLYVLPCDSSMVCPPVIEPQSSISWDKTLQGVEIQGPITIVPGFPYNLIFLLRGEQKRNDTKDGRIHQRQVPPEGGGVMSMQGSSGLPLWLVPLKRLPIIIDCTSIDIDRSGKPDCIVAGEQGLLVSIEPIAGTIHWSSSTHTFPKLPVILPDIDADDIEDLLSVSVDNANVSSLVLLSGKTGQLLGRYLVNNCTSIDIYNLVSNGSISYSCYDDNAKHSMKFMSLKGLLHGVTKTSQVHKKLSIRLTAASPRLFEIVKVSDEEYVWKPTPYHHLTIENEGVCPGQLCRANVNLTLQKLTSEPITIWDHVSSNAFASKPAFLVTSDKPYTSGFVIKFWQWMDPSSNHVEKASVMEQGLVERVLIVFVNYTDVQAINASQSDITQLCHGPNCQPDLNSRKQFSSIAVKYIDNDEFPELISYWSSYDVDSTKGLTSKVQVIKMDSVLSNLLHGNV
;
A
#
# COMPACT_ATOMS: atom_id res chain seq x y z
N MET A 1 -32.56 49.00 -10.03
CA MET A 1 -32.60 50.11 -9.05
C MET A 1 -31.79 49.65 -7.85
N SER A 2 -30.67 50.24 -7.43
CA SER A 2 -29.94 51.43 -7.85
C SER A 2 -28.44 51.11 -7.81
N ALA A 3 -27.69 51.73 -8.71
CA ALA A 3 -26.23 51.68 -8.80
C ALA A 3 -25.61 52.76 -7.90
N GLU A 4 -24.36 52.55 -7.47
CA GLU A 4 -23.32 53.59 -7.59
C GLU A 4 -21.91 52.98 -7.48
N HIS A 5 -21.08 53.37 -8.44
CA HIS A 5 -19.65 53.08 -8.60
C HIS A 5 -18.84 54.29 -8.13
N HIS A 6 -17.71 54.08 -7.45
CA HIS A 6 -16.43 54.83 -7.60
C HIS A 6 -15.33 54.02 -6.86
N SER A 7 -14.45 53.27 -7.53
CA SER A 7 -13.17 53.67 -8.17
C SER A 7 -12.17 54.37 -7.24
N GLY A 8 -11.06 53.68 -6.90
CA GLY A 8 -9.85 54.31 -6.37
C GLY A 8 -8.82 53.35 -5.76
N LYS A 9 -7.72 53.12 -6.47
CA LYS A 9 -6.60 52.19 -6.18
C LYS A 9 -5.72 52.59 -4.99
N GLY A 10 -5.08 51.61 -4.31
CA GLY A 10 -3.65 51.73 -3.95
C GLY A 10 -3.20 51.47 -2.49
N TYR A 11 -2.83 50.21 -2.21
CA TYR A 11 -1.77 49.66 -1.31
C TYR A 11 -1.64 49.98 0.20
N ALA A 12 -1.17 48.93 0.89
CA ALA A 12 -1.14 48.59 2.32
C ALA A 12 -0.10 49.33 3.20
N PRO A 13 -0.16 49.11 4.53
CA PRO A 13 0.93 48.33 5.15
C PRO A 13 0.49 47.25 6.15
N LEU A 14 1.34 46.22 6.26
CA LEU A 14 1.29 45.08 7.18
C LEU A 14 1.37 45.50 8.67
N PRO A 15 0.65 44.84 9.59
CA PRO A 15 1.00 44.83 11.01
C PRO A 15 1.79 43.56 11.37
N GLN A 16 2.97 43.78 11.98
CA GLN A 16 3.77 42.76 12.64
C GLN A 16 3.15 42.32 13.97
N SER A 17 3.36 41.04 14.26
CA SER A 17 3.02 40.29 15.46
C SER A 17 3.59 40.88 16.74
N ILE A 18 2.77 40.94 17.79
CA ILE A 18 3.20 40.97 19.18
C ILE A 18 2.57 39.77 19.90
N SER A 19 3.46 39.00 20.54
CA SER A 19 3.21 37.86 21.41
C SER A 19 2.81 38.37 22.79
N ASN A 20 1.78 37.77 23.38
CA ASN A 20 1.40 37.95 24.76
C ASN A 20 1.66 36.66 25.54
N THR A 21 2.28 36.85 26.69
CA THR A 21 2.41 35.99 27.87
C THR A 21 1.08 35.46 28.38
N ASP A 22 1.08 34.25 28.94
CA ASP A 22 0.35 33.90 30.17
C ASP A 22 0.98 32.66 30.83
N THR A 23 1.43 32.82 32.07
CA THR A 23 1.90 31.77 32.98
C THR A 23 1.00 31.84 34.22
N GLU A 24 0.27 30.76 34.50
CA GLU A 24 -0.41 30.52 35.77
C GLU A 24 0.40 29.51 36.58
N ASP A 25 0.68 29.87 37.84
CA ASP A 25 1.21 29.01 38.90
C ASP A 25 0.12 28.03 39.39
N GLU A 26 0.53 26.89 39.94
CA GLU A 26 0.23 26.45 41.33
C GLU A 26 0.78 25.03 41.59
N GLU A 27 1.19 24.81 42.84
CA GLU A 27 1.97 23.68 43.40
C GLU A 27 1.19 22.35 43.56
N GLU A 28 1.89 21.19 43.60
CA GLU A 28 1.88 20.29 44.78
C GLU A 28 2.82 19.05 44.66
N ARG A 29 3.78 19.00 45.59
CA ARG A 29 4.14 17.89 46.51
C ARG A 29 4.83 16.57 46.08
N LEU A 30 5.94 16.37 46.81
CA LEU A 30 6.45 15.17 47.51
C LEU A 30 7.29 14.14 46.74
N THR A 31 8.59 14.09 47.07
CA THR A 31 9.19 12.95 47.81
C THR A 31 10.62 13.26 48.27
N GLN A 32 10.90 12.97 49.54
CA GLN A 32 12.25 12.84 50.13
C GLN A 32 12.83 11.47 49.71
N PRO A 33 14.17 11.26 49.73
CA PRO A 33 14.79 10.86 50.99
C PRO A 33 16.23 11.39 51.22
N ASN A 34 16.61 11.28 52.50
CA ASN A 34 17.93 11.57 53.06
C ASN A 34 19.03 10.70 52.47
N ASP A 35 20.26 11.24 52.44
CA ASP A 35 21.46 10.42 52.39
C ASP A 35 22.49 10.76 53.47
N VAL A 36 23.11 9.68 53.92
CA VAL A 36 23.95 9.53 55.11
C VAL A 36 25.40 9.91 54.80
N ALA A 37 26.06 10.47 55.81
CA ALA A 37 27.47 10.84 55.85
C ALA A 37 28.44 9.66 55.62
N TYR A 38 29.57 9.89 54.94
CA TYR A 38 30.88 9.29 55.30
C TYR A 38 32.07 10.17 54.88
N LYS A 39 33.14 10.02 55.66
CA LYS A 39 34.32 10.89 55.87
C LYS A 39 35.38 10.91 54.77
N ALA A 40 36.01 12.08 54.67
CA ALA A 40 37.44 12.42 54.51
C ALA A 40 38.45 11.38 53.96
N ASP A 41 39.27 11.80 52.99
CA ASP A 41 40.69 12.03 53.26
C ASP A 41 41.40 12.93 52.23
N ASN A 42 42.46 13.60 52.71
CA ASN A 42 43.29 14.58 52.00
C ASN A 42 44.36 13.92 51.11
N SER A 43 44.59 14.45 49.89
CA SER A 43 45.92 14.92 49.40
C SER A 43 45.92 15.23 47.89
N THR A 44 46.46 16.42 47.56
CA THR A 44 47.11 16.93 46.33
C THR A 44 47.31 15.94 45.16
N THR A 45 47.06 16.22 43.86
CA THR A 45 47.42 17.40 43.04
C THR A 45 46.79 17.30 41.62
N ILE A 46 46.46 18.48 41.00
CA ILE A 46 46.32 18.83 39.56
C ILE A 46 45.13 18.27 38.73
N ALA A 47 44.12 19.11 38.43
CA ALA A 47 43.79 19.63 37.07
C ALA A 47 42.45 20.43 37.05
N GLU A 48 42.51 21.61 36.43
CA GLU A 48 41.49 22.43 35.74
C GLU A 48 39.98 22.32 36.06
N LEU A 49 39.40 23.46 36.48
CA LEU A 49 37.97 23.76 36.34
C LEU A 49 37.79 25.24 35.93
N HIS A 50 37.31 25.49 34.71
CA HIS A 50 36.82 26.80 34.28
C HIS A 50 35.32 26.91 34.57
N SER A 51 34.93 27.76 35.53
CA SER A 51 33.55 28.19 35.75
C SER A 51 33.35 29.60 35.19
N ASN A 52 32.35 29.73 34.32
CA ASN A 52 31.88 30.97 33.73
C ASN A 52 31.25 31.90 34.77
N HIS A 53 31.70 33.15 34.81
CA HIS A 53 30.95 34.26 35.41
C HIS A 53 31.39 35.55 34.72
N GLU A 54 30.51 36.20 33.96
CA GLU A 54 30.68 37.61 33.62
C GLU A 54 29.31 38.28 33.41
N ASN A 55 28.95 39.10 34.40
CA ASN A 55 27.84 40.04 34.33
C ASN A 55 28.30 41.31 33.60
N GLY A 56 27.46 41.80 32.71
CA GLY A 56 27.73 42.97 31.87
C GLY A 56 27.98 44.25 32.66
N VAL A 57 29.13 44.87 32.41
CA VAL A 57 29.52 46.19 32.89
C VAL A 57 29.22 47.21 31.77
N PHE A 58 28.35 48.18 32.06
CA PHE A 58 28.09 49.30 31.17
C PHE A 58 29.18 50.37 31.32
N TYR A 59 29.76 50.80 30.19
CA TYR A 59 30.66 51.95 30.10
C TYR A 59 29.93 53.11 29.42
N PRO A 60 29.85 54.31 30.02
CA PRO A 60 29.37 55.49 29.31
C PRO A 60 30.44 55.95 28.30
N LEU A 61 30.00 56.12 27.05
CA LEU A 61 30.79 56.69 25.96
C LEU A 61 30.89 58.20 26.19
N ASP A 62 32.01 58.65 26.72
CA ASP A 62 32.46 60.03 26.52
C ASP A 62 33.91 60.04 26.02
N GLU A 63 34.13 61.01 25.15
CA GLU A 63 34.98 60.99 23.99
C GLU A 63 36.37 61.59 24.29
N THR A 64 37.33 61.33 23.40
CA THR A 64 38.61 62.05 23.26
C THR A 64 39.75 61.77 24.26
N ARG A 65 40.50 60.69 24.02
CA ARG A 65 41.95 60.68 24.34
C ARG A 65 42.71 61.54 23.33
N ASN A 66 42.66 62.86 23.51
CA ASN A 66 43.75 63.72 23.07
C ASN A 66 44.91 63.58 24.07
N LEU A 67 46.04 63.10 23.59
CA LEU A 67 47.28 62.92 24.36
C LEU A 67 47.89 64.30 24.62
N GLY A 68 47.42 65.00 25.66
CA GLY A 68 47.91 66.35 25.95
C GLY A 68 47.15 67.05 27.06
N ASN A 69 47.12 66.46 28.25
CA ASN A 69 47.07 67.18 29.53
C ASN A 69 47.18 66.17 30.68
N SER A 70 48.41 65.72 30.91
CA SER A 70 48.79 65.19 32.21
C SER A 70 48.74 66.31 33.25
N ALA A 71 48.32 65.95 34.47
CA ALA A 71 48.63 66.65 35.72
C ALA A 71 47.85 67.95 36.04
N ARG A 72 46.53 67.84 36.26
CA ARG A 72 45.83 68.66 37.28
C ARG A 72 44.41 68.14 37.50
N ASN A 73 44.26 67.19 38.42
CA ASN A 73 43.13 67.05 39.35
C ASN A 73 43.31 65.75 40.13
N ARG A 74 44.29 65.80 41.03
CA ARG A 74 44.24 65.06 42.30
C ARG A 74 43.06 65.61 43.09
N GLN A 75 42.39 64.72 43.81
CA GLN A 75 41.30 64.95 44.79
C GLN A 75 39.87 64.91 44.24
N SER A 76 39.33 63.70 44.15
CA SER A 76 38.01 63.41 44.73
C SER A 76 37.87 61.91 44.95
N THR A 77 38.16 61.48 46.18
CA THR A 77 37.78 60.18 46.74
C THR A 77 36.25 60.11 46.76
N ILE A 78 35.63 59.22 46.00
CA ILE A 78 34.21 58.90 46.17
C ILE A 78 34.14 57.48 46.73
N LYS A 79 33.85 57.43 48.03
CA LYS A 79 33.52 56.22 48.78
C LYS A 79 32.18 55.68 48.29
N TYR A 80 32.09 54.37 48.10
CA TYR A 80 30.84 53.66 47.90
C TYR A 80 29.92 53.83 49.12
N TYR A 81 28.70 54.30 48.90
CA TYR A 81 27.55 53.95 49.72
C TYR A 81 26.51 53.27 48.84
N ARG A 82 25.96 52.17 49.37
CA ARG A 82 24.87 51.40 48.78
C ARG A 82 23.63 52.28 48.66
N ASP A 83 22.88 51.97 47.61
CA ASP A 83 21.50 52.38 47.32
C ASP A 83 21.33 53.87 47.05
N ASP A 84 21.38 54.24 45.75
CA ASP A 84 20.46 55.21 45.14
C ASP A 84 20.63 55.23 43.60
N ILE A 85 19.50 55.33 42.90
CA ILE A 85 19.35 55.33 41.43
C ILE A 85 19.92 56.63 40.85
N PRO A 86 20.81 56.62 39.83
CA PRO A 86 21.32 57.86 39.25
C PRO A 86 20.31 58.49 38.29
N ILE A 87 19.69 59.59 38.72
CA ILE A 87 19.01 60.55 37.86
C ILE A 87 20.08 61.46 37.25
N MET A 88 20.18 61.49 35.92
CA MET A 88 21.13 62.36 35.22
C MET A 88 20.54 63.77 35.08
N VAL A 89 21.08 64.73 35.83
CA VAL A 89 20.77 66.15 35.71
C VAL A 89 21.64 66.73 34.60
N ILE A 90 21.01 67.27 33.54
CA ILE A 90 21.70 68.02 32.48
C ILE A 90 21.81 69.47 32.96
N GLU A 91 22.98 69.83 33.47
CA GLU A 91 23.33 71.23 33.72
C GLU A 91 24.05 71.75 32.47
N GLY A 92 23.37 72.66 31.76
CA GLY A 92 23.89 73.28 30.55
C GLY A 92 24.98 74.30 30.84
N ASN A 93 25.89 74.49 29.89
CA ASN A 93 26.00 75.75 29.16
C ASN A 93 26.95 75.60 27.95
N GLU A 94 26.69 76.42 26.94
CA GLU A 94 27.54 76.79 25.79
C GLU A 94 27.45 75.97 24.49
N GLN A 95 26.68 76.56 23.56
CA GLN A 95 26.68 76.35 22.12
C GLN A 95 28.09 76.19 21.52
N ASN A 96 28.30 75.11 20.76
CA ASN A 96 29.06 75.13 19.52
C ASN A 96 28.62 73.97 18.59
N ASP A 97 28.46 74.30 17.31
CA ASP A 97 27.79 73.51 16.27
C ASP A 97 28.44 72.13 15.97
N PHE A 98 27.87 71.06 16.50
CA PHE A 98 28.30 69.67 16.24
C PHE A 98 27.80 69.08 14.89
N TRP A 99 27.00 69.82 14.11
CA TRP A 99 26.26 69.24 12.97
C TRP A 99 26.86 69.48 11.58
N LYS A 100 28.16 69.80 11.44
CA LYS A 100 28.81 69.86 10.12
C LYS A 100 29.40 68.49 9.74
N ARG A 101 28.64 67.70 8.96
CA ARG A 101 29.13 66.45 8.33
C ARG A 101 30.39 66.76 7.50
N LYS A 102 31.52 66.14 7.86
CA LYS A 102 32.78 66.23 7.12
C LYS A 102 32.66 65.34 5.88
N ASP A 103 32.82 65.92 4.68
CA ASP A 103 32.84 65.16 3.43
C ASP A 103 33.94 64.09 3.45
N MET A 104 33.58 62.83 3.13
CA MET A 104 34.54 61.72 3.08
C MET A 104 35.65 62.00 2.07
N SER A 105 36.91 61.73 2.46
CA SER A 105 38.07 61.93 1.60
C SER A 105 37.95 61.12 0.29
N PRO A 106 38.46 61.63 -0.84
CA PRO A 106 38.31 60.98 -2.15
C PRO A 106 38.94 59.58 -2.20
N ILE A 107 39.98 59.34 -1.41
CA ILE A 107 40.62 58.02 -1.26
C ILE A 107 39.68 57.03 -0.56
N ARG A 108 38.95 57.45 0.49
CA ARG A 108 37.97 56.57 1.15
C ARG A 108 36.79 56.26 0.23
N ARG A 109 36.36 57.23 -0.59
CA ARG A 109 35.34 57.00 -1.63
C ARG A 109 35.82 56.00 -2.69
N PHE A 110 37.06 56.15 -3.16
CA PHE A 110 37.64 55.20 -4.13
C PHE A 110 37.76 53.78 -3.56
N CYS A 111 38.24 53.62 -2.32
CA CYS A 111 38.31 52.32 -1.66
C CYS A 111 36.92 51.68 -1.49
N LEU A 112 35.89 52.46 -1.19
CA LEU A 112 34.52 51.99 -1.10
C LEU A 112 34.04 51.46 -2.47
N PHE A 113 34.22 52.24 -3.54
CA PHE A 113 33.84 51.81 -4.89
C PHE A 113 34.63 50.58 -5.36
N ALA A 114 35.93 50.52 -5.08
CA ALA A 114 36.76 49.37 -5.42
C ALA A 114 36.34 48.11 -4.64
N SER A 115 35.96 48.24 -3.37
CA SER A 115 35.46 47.12 -2.56
C SER A 115 34.11 46.61 -3.09
N ILE A 116 33.19 47.51 -3.46
CA ILE A 116 31.91 47.15 -4.07
C ILE A 116 32.13 46.46 -5.42
N LEU A 117 33.02 47.00 -6.27
CA LEU A 117 33.34 46.41 -7.56
C LEU A 117 33.93 45.01 -7.41
N LEU A 118 34.86 44.81 -6.47
CA LEU A 118 35.45 43.50 -6.19
C LEU A 118 34.38 42.51 -5.73
N CYS A 119 33.44 42.94 -4.89
CA CYS A 119 32.32 42.11 -4.45
C CYS A 119 31.41 41.69 -5.62
N ILE A 120 31.06 42.63 -6.51
CA ILE A 120 30.28 42.33 -7.72
C ILE A 120 31.04 41.36 -8.64
N VAL A 121 32.34 41.59 -8.85
CA VAL A 121 33.17 40.71 -9.69
C VAL A 121 33.23 39.30 -9.09
N THR A 122 33.36 39.16 -7.77
CA THR A 122 33.31 37.82 -7.14
C THR A 122 31.98 37.13 -7.38
N ILE A 123 30.84 37.84 -7.26
CA ILE A 123 29.51 37.27 -7.53
C ILE A 123 29.39 36.82 -8.98
N VAL A 124 29.86 37.64 -9.94
CA VAL A 124 29.82 37.30 -11.37
C VAL A 124 30.69 36.06 -11.67
N ILE A 125 31.86 35.93 -11.04
CA ILE A 125 32.71 34.74 -11.18
C ILE A 125 31.98 33.49 -10.64
N PHE A 126 31.34 33.57 -9.48
CA PHE A 126 30.55 32.46 -8.93
C PHE A 126 29.33 32.09 -9.77
N LEU A 127 28.72 33.05 -10.47
CA LEU A 127 27.53 32.80 -11.31
C LEU A 127 27.86 32.31 -12.72
N TYR A 128 28.97 32.76 -13.32
CA TYR A 128 29.22 32.58 -14.76
C TYR A 128 30.55 31.91 -15.10
N VAL A 129 31.56 31.92 -14.21
CA VAL A 129 32.90 31.39 -14.50
C VAL A 129 33.12 30.05 -13.79
N LEU A 130 32.59 29.88 -12.57
CA LEU A 130 32.48 28.58 -11.94
C LEU A 130 31.20 27.92 -12.47
N PRO A 131 31.29 26.82 -13.24
CA PRO A 131 30.11 26.03 -13.55
C PRO A 131 29.57 25.49 -12.21
N CYS A 132 28.49 26.08 -11.71
CA CYS A 132 27.59 25.34 -10.85
C CYS A 132 26.95 24.28 -11.75
N ASP A 133 27.67 23.18 -11.99
CA ASP A 133 27.02 21.99 -12.48
C ASP A 133 25.87 21.71 -11.52
N SER A 134 24.66 21.63 -12.08
CA SER A 134 23.46 21.19 -11.37
C SER A 134 23.55 19.75 -10.84
N SER A 135 24.76 19.18 -10.78
CA SER A 135 25.13 17.92 -10.14
C SER A 135 25.69 18.11 -8.71
N MET A 136 25.97 19.34 -8.27
CA MET A 136 26.50 19.65 -6.92
C MET A 136 25.57 20.46 -6.02
N VAL A 137 24.31 20.68 -6.43
CA VAL A 137 23.24 20.72 -5.43
C VAL A 137 23.17 19.30 -4.90
N CYS A 138 23.59 19.07 -3.65
CA CYS A 138 23.32 17.81 -2.99
C CYS A 138 21.86 17.45 -3.33
N PRO A 139 21.56 16.28 -3.93
CA PRO A 139 20.20 15.79 -3.80
C PRO A 139 19.91 15.90 -2.31
N PRO A 140 18.78 16.51 -1.87
CA PRO A 140 18.44 16.52 -0.45
C PRO A 140 18.66 15.09 -0.03
N VAL A 141 19.60 14.82 0.90
CA VAL A 141 20.09 13.46 1.18
C VAL A 141 18.88 12.56 1.05
N ILE A 142 18.79 11.88 -0.10
CA ILE A 142 17.80 10.86 -0.25
C ILE A 142 18.52 9.83 0.57
N GLU A 143 18.30 9.88 1.90
CA GLU A 143 18.30 8.68 2.72
C GLU A 143 17.73 7.65 1.76
N PRO A 144 18.53 6.65 1.34
CA PRO A 144 18.09 5.68 0.36
C PRO A 144 16.69 5.33 0.81
N GLN A 145 15.65 5.72 0.04
CA GLN A 145 14.29 5.72 0.57
C GLN A 145 14.07 4.28 0.99
N SER A 146 14.24 4.03 2.29
CA SER A 146 14.14 2.74 2.90
C SER A 146 12.65 2.55 2.80
N SER A 147 12.21 1.90 1.73
CA SER A 147 10.83 1.71 1.30
C SER A 147 9.94 1.69 2.53
N ILE A 148 9.38 2.86 2.83
CA ILE A 148 8.70 3.06 4.10
C ILE A 148 7.43 2.23 3.98
N SER A 149 7.24 1.28 4.90
CA SER A 149 5.98 0.55 5.02
C SER A 149 4.84 1.55 4.92
N TRP A 150 3.95 1.34 3.96
CA TRP A 150 2.91 2.30 3.63
C TRP A 150 1.54 1.67 3.69
N ASP A 151 0.55 2.50 3.97
CA ASP A 151 -0.84 2.12 3.90
C ASP A 151 -1.66 3.15 3.11
N LYS A 152 -2.62 2.64 2.34
CA LYS A 152 -3.51 3.45 1.51
C LYS A 152 -4.95 3.09 1.77
N THR A 153 -5.75 4.09 2.13
CA THR A 153 -7.20 3.95 2.28
C THR A 153 -7.93 4.43 1.01
N LEU A 154 -8.85 3.60 0.54
CA LEU A 154 -9.80 3.87 -0.54
C LEU A 154 -11.21 4.00 0.05
N GLN A 155 -12.02 4.91 -0.50
CA GLN A 155 -13.39 5.15 -0.05
C GLN A 155 -14.41 4.72 -1.11
N GLY A 156 -15.53 4.16 -0.68
CA GLY A 156 -16.66 3.80 -1.54
C GLY A 156 -16.41 2.60 -2.46
N VAL A 157 -15.36 1.83 -2.19
CA VAL A 157 -14.99 0.61 -2.94
C VAL A 157 -14.56 -0.46 -1.97
N GLU A 158 -14.78 -1.71 -2.36
CA GLU A 158 -14.25 -2.91 -1.73
C GLU A 158 -13.15 -3.48 -2.62
N ILE A 159 -12.02 -3.87 -2.04
CA ILE A 159 -11.02 -4.68 -2.72
C ILE A 159 -11.39 -6.16 -2.57
N GLN A 160 -11.32 -6.91 -3.67
CA GLN A 160 -11.60 -8.35 -3.72
C GLN A 160 -10.63 -9.10 -4.63
N GLY A 161 -10.62 -10.42 -4.53
CA GLY A 161 -9.83 -11.29 -5.40
C GLY A 161 -8.34 -11.35 -5.06
N PRO A 162 -7.53 -11.93 -5.97
CA PRO A 162 -6.09 -12.10 -5.75
C PRO A 162 -5.32 -10.78 -5.88
N ILE A 163 -4.18 -10.69 -5.19
CA ILE A 163 -3.22 -9.59 -5.36
C ILE A 163 -2.31 -9.94 -6.55
N THR A 164 -2.39 -9.17 -7.64
CA THR A 164 -1.53 -9.39 -8.80
C THR A 164 -0.35 -8.43 -8.77
N ILE A 165 0.86 -8.98 -8.82
CA ILE A 165 2.11 -8.22 -8.74
C ILE A 165 2.78 -8.27 -10.11
N VAL A 166 2.88 -7.13 -10.78
CA VAL A 166 3.50 -7.00 -12.10
C VAL A 166 4.92 -6.47 -11.94
N PRO A 167 5.94 -7.15 -12.51
CA PRO A 167 7.32 -6.70 -12.43
C PRO A 167 7.52 -5.37 -13.19
N GLY A 168 8.20 -4.44 -12.52
CA GLY A 168 8.49 -3.11 -13.03
C GLY A 168 9.53 -2.43 -12.16
N PHE A 169 10.00 -1.26 -12.60
CA PHE A 169 10.89 -0.40 -11.81
C PHE A 169 10.21 0.94 -11.57
N PRO A 170 9.42 1.08 -10.50
CA PRO A 170 9.07 0.08 -9.47
C PRO A 170 7.96 -0.91 -9.90
N TYR A 171 7.75 -1.95 -9.09
CA TYR A 171 6.70 -2.95 -9.29
C TYR A 171 5.30 -2.33 -9.15
N ASN A 172 4.32 -2.93 -9.83
CA ASN A 172 2.92 -2.51 -9.77
C ASN A 172 2.06 -3.55 -9.05
N LEU A 173 1.19 -3.09 -8.17
CA LEU A 173 0.19 -3.89 -7.47
C LEU A 173 -1.17 -3.65 -8.10
N ILE A 174 -1.79 -4.70 -8.62
CA ILE A 174 -3.11 -4.63 -9.27
C ILE A 174 -4.14 -5.30 -8.38
N PHE A 175 -5.26 -4.60 -8.18
CA PHE A 175 -6.38 -4.99 -7.33
C PHE A 175 -7.70 -4.95 -8.09
N LEU A 176 -8.60 -5.89 -7.80
CA LEU A 176 -9.97 -5.85 -8.27
C LEU A 176 -10.84 -5.10 -7.27
N LEU A 177 -11.70 -4.23 -7.80
CA LEU A 177 -12.58 -3.38 -7.01
C LEU A 177 -14.04 -3.75 -7.25
N ARG A 178 -14.84 -3.65 -6.19
CA ARG A 178 -16.30 -3.71 -6.18
C ARG A 178 -16.85 -2.40 -5.67
N GLY A 179 -17.91 -1.88 -6.30
CA GLY A 179 -18.57 -0.66 -5.83
C GLY A 179 -19.28 -0.86 -4.48
N GLU A 180 -19.38 0.23 -3.72
CA GLU A 180 -20.23 0.28 -2.52
C GLU A 180 -21.71 0.12 -2.88
N GLN A 181 -22.35 -0.93 -2.37
CA GLN A 181 -23.74 -1.26 -2.69
C GLN A 181 -24.74 -0.73 -1.66
N LYS A 182 -24.32 -0.50 -0.41
CA LYS A 182 -25.24 -0.38 0.75
C LYS A 182 -25.32 1.02 1.37
N ARG A 183 -24.89 2.06 0.64
CA ARG A 183 -25.01 3.45 1.09
C ARG A 183 -26.45 3.96 0.98
N ASN A 184 -27.01 4.44 2.08
CA ASN A 184 -28.32 5.10 2.11
C ASN A 184 -28.22 6.50 1.47
N ASP A 185 -28.38 6.60 0.15
CA ASP A 185 -28.32 7.87 -0.60
C ASP A 185 -29.54 8.81 -0.40
N THR A 186 -30.36 8.62 0.63
CA THR A 186 -31.62 9.37 0.77
C THR A 186 -31.48 10.79 1.31
N LYS A 187 -30.28 11.32 1.56
CA LYS A 187 -30.15 12.63 2.24
C LYS A 187 -29.19 13.67 1.67
N ASP A 188 -28.40 13.39 0.64
CA ASP A 188 -27.55 14.44 0.09
C ASP A 188 -27.57 14.40 -1.44
N GLY A 189 -28.22 15.40 -2.06
CA GLY A 189 -28.29 15.62 -3.50
C GLY A 189 -26.95 15.97 -4.15
N ARG A 190 -25.83 15.71 -3.46
CA ARG A 190 -24.48 15.75 -4.00
C ARG A 190 -24.11 14.35 -4.43
N ILE A 191 -24.41 14.03 -5.69
CA ILE A 191 -23.78 12.91 -6.38
C ILE A 191 -22.28 13.21 -6.41
N HIS A 192 -21.54 12.80 -5.38
CA HIS A 192 -20.13 12.56 -5.55
C HIS A 192 -20.04 11.55 -6.70
N GLN A 193 -19.45 11.94 -7.83
CA GLN A 193 -19.24 11.06 -8.96
C GLN A 193 -18.45 9.85 -8.44
N ARG A 194 -19.15 8.76 -8.11
CA ARG A 194 -18.50 7.51 -7.71
C ARG A 194 -17.69 7.05 -8.91
N GLN A 195 -16.40 6.83 -8.71
CA GLN A 195 -15.52 6.36 -9.78
C GLN A 195 -15.90 4.93 -10.23
N VAL A 196 -16.44 4.13 -9.31
CA VAL A 196 -16.93 2.77 -9.54
C VAL A 196 -18.43 2.70 -9.24
N PRO A 197 -19.26 2.18 -10.16
CA PRO A 197 -20.70 2.07 -9.94
C PRO A 197 -21.04 0.99 -8.90
N PRO A 198 -22.14 1.12 -8.13
CA PRO A 198 -22.54 0.15 -7.10
C PRO A 198 -22.75 -1.29 -7.59
N GLU A 199 -23.24 -1.44 -8.83
CA GLU A 199 -23.50 -2.74 -9.46
C GLU A 199 -22.33 -3.25 -10.33
N GLY A 200 -21.28 -2.45 -10.47
CA GLY A 200 -20.10 -2.82 -11.24
C GLY A 200 -18.86 -2.93 -10.37
N GLY A 201 -17.71 -2.76 -11.01
CA GLY A 201 -16.43 -2.89 -10.34
C GLY A 201 -15.34 -2.12 -11.08
N GLY A 202 -14.10 -2.49 -10.84
CA GLY A 202 -12.97 -1.90 -11.54
C GLY A 202 -11.69 -2.66 -11.31
N VAL A 203 -10.66 -2.24 -12.02
CA VAL A 203 -9.29 -2.72 -11.85
C VAL A 203 -8.43 -1.51 -11.56
N MET A 204 -7.66 -1.56 -10.49
CA MET A 204 -6.82 -0.46 -10.06
C MET A 204 -5.37 -0.93 -9.94
N SER A 205 -4.45 -0.09 -10.40
CA SER A 205 -3.02 -0.29 -10.23
C SER A 205 -2.43 0.75 -9.29
N MET A 206 -1.54 0.30 -8.42
CA MET A 206 -0.80 1.12 -7.47
C MET A 206 0.69 0.83 -7.58
N GLN A 207 1.50 1.85 -7.37
CA GLN A 207 2.94 1.70 -7.26
C GLN A 207 3.29 0.95 -5.97
N GLY A 208 4.03 -0.15 -6.08
CA GLY A 208 4.36 -1.02 -4.94
C GLY A 208 5.23 -0.36 -3.88
N SER A 209 6.08 0.60 -4.26
CA SER A 209 7.01 1.28 -3.33
C SER A 209 6.37 2.41 -2.52
N SER A 210 5.26 3.00 -2.98
CA SER A 210 4.70 4.23 -2.39
C SER A 210 3.19 4.22 -2.19
N GLY A 211 2.48 3.24 -2.74
CA GLY A 211 1.02 3.21 -2.75
C GLY A 211 0.38 4.28 -3.63
N LEU A 212 1.16 4.96 -4.49
CA LEU A 212 0.63 5.95 -5.43
C LEU A 212 -0.28 5.26 -6.46
N PRO A 213 -1.53 5.71 -6.64
CA PRO A 213 -2.42 5.16 -7.65
C PRO A 213 -1.92 5.53 -9.05
N LEU A 214 -1.72 4.54 -9.91
CA LEU A 214 -1.23 4.73 -11.27
C LEU A 214 -2.39 4.93 -12.25
N TRP A 215 -3.36 4.02 -12.21
CA TRP A 215 -4.56 4.07 -13.05
C TRP A 215 -5.71 3.31 -12.42
N LEU A 216 -6.93 3.63 -12.87
CA LEU A 216 -8.17 2.97 -12.50
C LEU A 216 -9.02 2.76 -13.76
N VAL A 217 -9.38 1.52 -14.03
CA VAL A 217 -10.28 1.13 -15.11
C VAL A 217 -11.65 0.77 -14.51
N PRO A 218 -12.66 1.65 -14.61
CA PRO A 218 -14.00 1.32 -14.16
C PRO A 218 -14.67 0.34 -15.13
N LEU A 219 -15.26 -0.72 -14.58
CA LEU A 219 -15.95 -1.77 -15.32
C LEU A 219 -17.43 -1.75 -14.98
N LYS A 220 -18.27 -1.93 -16.01
CA LYS A 220 -19.74 -1.99 -15.83
C LYS A 220 -20.20 -3.22 -15.05
N ARG A 221 -19.39 -4.29 -15.07
CA ARG A 221 -19.66 -5.58 -14.44
C ARG A 221 -18.58 -5.86 -13.41
N LEU A 222 -18.90 -6.71 -12.44
CA LEU A 222 -18.02 -7.04 -11.34
C LEU A 222 -16.87 -7.98 -11.78
N PRO A 223 -15.60 -7.56 -11.70
CA PRO A 223 -14.47 -8.46 -11.94
C PRO A 223 -14.22 -9.38 -10.73
N ILE A 224 -14.02 -10.67 -10.96
CA ILE A 224 -13.80 -11.68 -9.90
C ILE A 224 -12.35 -12.17 -9.87
N ILE A 225 -11.75 -12.33 -11.05
CA ILE A 225 -10.42 -12.92 -11.21
C ILE A 225 -9.64 -12.20 -12.31
N ILE A 226 -8.33 -12.14 -12.13
CA ILE A 226 -7.38 -11.50 -13.04
C ILE A 226 -6.11 -12.34 -13.11
N ASP A 227 -5.52 -12.43 -14.29
CA ASP A 227 -4.18 -12.98 -14.51
C ASP A 227 -3.42 -12.05 -15.47
N CYS A 228 -2.24 -11.61 -15.07
CA CYS A 228 -1.38 -10.70 -15.84
C CYS A 228 -0.01 -11.32 -16.16
N THR A 229 0.11 -12.66 -16.16
CA THR A 229 1.39 -13.34 -16.40
C THR A 229 1.34 -14.26 -17.63
N SER A 230 0.16 -14.60 -18.11
CA SER A 230 0.00 -15.73 -19.03
C SER A 230 0.05 -15.41 -20.53
N ILE A 231 -0.49 -14.27 -21.00
CA ILE A 231 -0.65 -13.97 -22.44
C ILE A 231 -0.18 -12.55 -22.73
N ASP A 232 0.66 -12.39 -23.74
CA ASP A 232 1.10 -11.09 -24.28
C ASP A 232 0.32 -10.82 -25.58
N ILE A 233 -0.66 -9.92 -25.52
CA ILE A 233 -1.61 -9.66 -26.62
C ILE A 233 -1.03 -8.67 -27.63
N ASP A 234 -0.30 -7.66 -27.15
CA ASP A 234 0.29 -6.62 -27.99
C ASP A 234 1.70 -6.95 -28.51
N ARG A 235 2.28 -8.06 -28.05
CA ARG A 235 3.64 -8.53 -28.33
C ARG A 235 4.72 -7.55 -27.86
N SER A 236 4.44 -6.83 -26.77
CA SER A 236 5.41 -5.95 -26.13
C SER A 236 6.55 -6.70 -25.43
N GLY A 237 6.45 -8.03 -25.34
CA GLY A 237 7.34 -8.89 -24.56
C GLY A 237 6.96 -8.95 -23.08
N LYS A 238 5.82 -8.35 -22.70
CA LYS A 238 5.26 -8.40 -21.35
C LYS A 238 3.82 -8.91 -21.43
N PRO A 239 3.41 -9.84 -20.55
CA PRO A 239 2.05 -10.34 -20.53
C PRO A 239 1.06 -9.23 -20.13
N ASP A 240 -0.11 -9.25 -20.77
CA ASP A 240 -1.27 -8.41 -20.49
C ASP A 240 -2.19 -9.07 -19.46
N CYS A 241 -3.06 -8.27 -18.84
CA CYS A 241 -4.05 -8.75 -17.89
C CYS A 241 -5.31 -9.25 -18.59
N ILE A 242 -5.73 -10.48 -18.31
CA ILE A 242 -7.07 -10.99 -18.64
C ILE A 242 -7.92 -10.98 -17.37
N VAL A 243 -9.07 -10.30 -17.45
CA VAL A 243 -10.00 -10.14 -16.33
C VAL A 243 -11.33 -10.81 -16.68
N ALA A 244 -11.79 -11.71 -15.79
CA ALA A 244 -13.09 -12.37 -15.91
C ALA A 244 -13.96 -12.08 -14.68
N GLY A 245 -15.28 -12.07 -14.86
CA GLY A 245 -16.19 -11.74 -13.78
C GLY A 245 -17.66 -11.99 -14.07
N GLU A 246 -18.51 -11.49 -13.19
CA GLU A 246 -19.95 -11.72 -13.24
C GLU A 246 -20.60 -11.16 -14.50
N GLN A 247 -21.79 -11.67 -14.81
CA GLN A 247 -22.59 -11.23 -15.95
C GLN A 247 -21.80 -11.30 -17.28
N GLY A 248 -20.88 -12.26 -17.39
CA GLY A 248 -20.03 -12.49 -18.55
C GLY A 248 -19.08 -11.37 -18.91
N LEU A 249 -18.45 -10.78 -17.91
CA LEU A 249 -17.29 -9.94 -18.11
C LEU A 249 -16.08 -10.78 -18.59
N LEU A 250 -15.51 -10.38 -19.72
CA LEU A 250 -14.19 -10.79 -20.17
C LEU A 250 -13.52 -9.62 -20.89
N VAL A 251 -12.41 -9.14 -20.35
CA VAL A 251 -11.71 -7.94 -20.85
C VAL A 251 -10.19 -8.15 -20.74
N SER A 252 -9.46 -7.58 -21.69
CA SER A 252 -8.01 -7.49 -21.63
C SER A 252 -7.57 -6.06 -21.31
N ILE A 253 -6.62 -5.93 -20.38
CA ILE A 253 -6.09 -4.65 -19.90
C ILE A 253 -4.57 -4.70 -19.90
N GLU A 254 -3.94 -3.66 -20.44
CA GLU A 254 -2.50 -3.45 -20.36
C GLU A 254 -2.09 -3.09 -18.91
N PRO A 255 -1.18 -3.86 -18.26
CA PRO A 255 -0.89 -3.71 -16.84
C PRO A 255 -0.15 -2.42 -16.45
N ILE A 256 0.51 -1.74 -17.40
CA ILE A 256 1.32 -0.55 -17.10
C ILE A 256 0.49 0.72 -17.25
N ALA A 257 -0.15 0.96 -18.40
CA ALA A 257 -0.96 2.17 -18.60
C ALA A 257 -2.45 2.01 -18.28
N GLY A 258 -2.95 0.78 -18.08
CA GLY A 258 -4.37 0.53 -17.81
C GLY A 258 -5.26 0.71 -19.05
N THR A 259 -4.70 0.58 -20.25
CA THR A 259 -5.46 0.67 -21.49
C THR A 259 -6.22 -0.64 -21.74
N ILE A 260 -7.46 -0.56 -22.21
CA ILE A 260 -8.24 -1.76 -22.58
C ILE A 260 -7.88 -2.12 -24.02
N HIS A 261 -7.29 -3.30 -24.22
CA HIS A 261 -7.02 -3.83 -25.56
C HIS A 261 -8.33 -4.22 -26.26
N TRP A 262 -9.17 -4.97 -25.55
CA TRP A 262 -10.50 -5.35 -26.03
C TRP A 262 -11.42 -5.71 -24.87
N SER A 263 -12.73 -5.60 -25.10
CA SER A 263 -13.78 -6.11 -24.23
C SER A 263 -14.65 -7.06 -25.05
N SER A 264 -14.78 -8.30 -24.60
CA SER A 264 -15.56 -9.32 -25.31
C SER A 264 -17.03 -8.88 -25.40
N SER A 265 -17.60 -8.99 -26.60
CA SER A 265 -19.05 -8.83 -26.81
C SER A 265 -19.83 -10.07 -26.39
N THR A 266 -19.15 -11.22 -26.30
CA THR A 266 -19.74 -12.49 -25.89
C THR A 266 -19.68 -12.59 -24.38
N HIS A 267 -20.83 -12.79 -23.74
CA HIS A 267 -20.93 -13.01 -22.31
C HIS A 267 -20.42 -14.41 -21.97
N THR A 268 -19.35 -14.48 -21.18
CA THR A 268 -18.69 -15.73 -20.82
C THR A 268 -18.96 -16.15 -19.38
N PHE A 269 -18.50 -17.34 -19.01
CA PHE A 269 -18.53 -17.80 -17.63
C PHE A 269 -17.65 -16.89 -16.72
N PRO A 270 -18.00 -16.69 -15.43
CA PRO A 270 -17.25 -15.83 -14.49
C PRO A 270 -15.95 -16.48 -13.97
N LYS A 271 -15.21 -17.18 -14.84
CA LYS A 271 -13.89 -17.75 -14.56
C LYS A 271 -12.96 -17.47 -15.75
N LEU A 272 -11.64 -17.50 -15.50
CA LEU A 272 -10.67 -17.39 -16.57
C LEU A 272 -10.86 -18.52 -17.59
N PRO A 273 -10.77 -18.23 -18.91
CA PRO A 273 -10.91 -19.23 -19.96
C PRO A 273 -9.73 -20.21 -19.99
N VAL A 274 -9.85 -21.27 -20.80
CA VAL A 274 -8.71 -22.14 -21.14
C VAL A 274 -7.94 -21.51 -22.30
N ILE A 275 -6.62 -21.45 -22.18
CA ILE A 275 -5.74 -20.93 -23.23
C ILE A 275 -5.55 -22.02 -24.28
N LEU A 276 -5.89 -21.70 -25.51
CA LEU A 276 -5.74 -22.54 -26.69
C LEU A 276 -4.54 -22.06 -27.52
N PRO A 277 -3.92 -22.97 -28.29
CA PRO A 277 -3.02 -22.55 -29.36
C PRO A 277 -3.72 -21.56 -30.31
N ASP A 278 -2.94 -20.75 -31.02
CA ASP A 278 -3.41 -19.86 -32.09
C ASP A 278 -4.22 -20.63 -33.16
N ILE A 279 -5.51 -20.34 -33.26
CA ILE A 279 -6.49 -20.97 -34.16
C ILE A 279 -6.84 -20.04 -35.34
N ASP A 280 -6.79 -18.72 -35.20
CA ASP A 280 -7.09 -17.81 -36.32
C ASP A 280 -5.84 -17.37 -37.12
N ALA A 281 -4.66 -17.85 -36.73
CA ALA A 281 -3.35 -17.60 -37.32
C ALA A 281 -2.90 -16.14 -37.21
N ASP A 282 -3.26 -15.46 -36.12
CA ASP A 282 -2.87 -14.09 -35.82
C ASP A 282 -1.63 -13.97 -34.90
N ASP A 283 -0.93 -15.09 -34.66
CA ASP A 283 0.16 -15.39 -33.71
C ASP A 283 -0.06 -15.02 -32.24
N ILE A 284 -1.30 -14.84 -31.80
CA ILE A 284 -1.67 -14.78 -30.38
C ILE A 284 -2.42 -16.07 -30.01
N GLU A 285 -2.24 -16.55 -28.78
CA GLU A 285 -3.00 -17.71 -28.27
C GLU A 285 -4.48 -17.36 -28.09
N ASP A 286 -5.37 -18.29 -28.43
CA ASP A 286 -6.82 -18.10 -28.37
C ASP A 286 -7.43 -18.60 -27.06
N LEU A 287 -8.72 -18.32 -26.85
CA LEU A 287 -9.41 -18.57 -25.58
C LEU A 287 -10.63 -19.46 -25.77
N LEU A 288 -10.86 -20.37 -24.82
CA LEU A 288 -12.06 -21.19 -24.72
C LEU A 288 -12.82 -20.87 -23.43
N SER A 289 -14.10 -20.53 -23.56
CA SER A 289 -14.98 -20.33 -22.42
C SER A 289 -16.36 -20.97 -22.64
N VAL A 290 -17.24 -20.84 -21.65
CA VAL A 290 -18.67 -21.20 -21.76
C VAL A 290 -19.46 -19.92 -21.98
N SER A 291 -20.41 -19.95 -22.91
CA SER A 291 -21.35 -18.85 -23.13
C SER A 291 -22.37 -18.76 -21.98
N VAL A 292 -22.61 -17.56 -21.49
CA VAL A 292 -23.72 -17.25 -20.58
C VAL A 292 -24.79 -16.53 -21.41
N ASP A 293 -25.54 -17.30 -22.20
CA ASP A 293 -26.71 -16.81 -22.91
C ASP A 293 -27.99 -17.20 -22.16
N ASN A 294 -29.03 -16.36 -22.21
CA ASN A 294 -30.34 -16.63 -21.59
C ASN A 294 -31.12 -17.80 -22.22
N ALA A 295 -30.56 -18.46 -23.24
CA ALA A 295 -31.14 -19.65 -23.82
C ALA A 295 -30.64 -20.87 -23.04
N ASN A 296 -31.53 -21.81 -22.72
CA ASN A 296 -31.25 -23.07 -21.99
C ASN A 296 -30.28 -24.04 -22.70
N VAL A 297 -29.36 -23.53 -23.53
CA VAL A 297 -28.40 -24.30 -24.30
C VAL A 297 -27.01 -23.81 -23.91
N SER A 298 -26.32 -24.63 -23.10
CA SER A 298 -24.93 -24.37 -22.78
C SER A 298 -24.05 -24.62 -24.01
N SER A 299 -23.24 -23.63 -24.37
CA SER A 299 -22.36 -23.70 -25.52
C SER A 299 -20.95 -23.30 -25.14
N LEU A 300 -19.97 -23.98 -25.74
CA LEU A 300 -18.57 -23.59 -25.65
C LEU A 300 -18.29 -22.55 -26.72
N VAL A 301 -17.60 -21.48 -26.35
CA VAL A 301 -17.27 -20.35 -27.23
C VAL A 301 -15.76 -20.29 -27.39
N LEU A 302 -15.31 -20.22 -28.65
CA LEU A 302 -13.94 -19.96 -29.02
C LEU A 302 -13.82 -18.47 -29.29
N LEU A 303 -12.88 -17.81 -28.61
CA LEU A 303 -12.65 -16.38 -28.71
C LEU A 303 -11.21 -16.14 -29.15
N SER A 304 -11.01 -15.15 -30.03
CA SER A 304 -9.68 -14.69 -30.42
C SER A 304 -9.00 -14.05 -29.21
N GLY A 305 -7.79 -14.48 -28.87
CA GLY A 305 -7.07 -13.90 -27.73
C GLY A 305 -6.63 -12.46 -27.97
N LYS A 306 -6.39 -12.10 -29.24
CA LYS A 306 -5.98 -10.75 -29.65
C LYS A 306 -7.10 -9.73 -29.66
N THR A 307 -8.31 -10.15 -30.01
CA THR A 307 -9.44 -9.22 -30.27
C THR A 307 -10.63 -9.42 -29.36
N GLY A 308 -10.70 -10.55 -28.64
CA GLY A 308 -11.86 -10.96 -27.86
C GLY A 308 -13.10 -11.31 -28.70
N GLN A 309 -12.97 -11.40 -30.02
CA GLN A 309 -14.09 -11.70 -30.92
C GLN A 309 -14.40 -13.19 -30.96
N LEU A 310 -15.67 -13.51 -31.19
CA LEU A 310 -16.14 -14.89 -31.32
C LEU A 310 -15.67 -15.52 -32.63
N LEU A 311 -14.79 -16.52 -32.51
CA LEU A 311 -14.32 -17.35 -33.64
C LEU A 311 -15.30 -18.47 -33.97
N GLY A 312 -15.99 -19.01 -32.95
CA GLY A 312 -16.96 -20.06 -33.17
C GLY A 312 -17.66 -20.56 -31.92
N ARG A 313 -18.74 -21.32 -32.14
CA ARG A 313 -19.58 -21.91 -31.09
C ARG A 313 -19.67 -23.41 -31.28
N TYR A 314 -19.51 -24.14 -30.19
CA TYR A 314 -19.75 -25.58 -30.13
C TYR A 314 -20.92 -25.84 -29.17
N LEU A 315 -22.01 -26.35 -29.73
CA LEU A 315 -23.19 -26.74 -28.95
C LEU A 315 -22.92 -28.10 -28.30
N VAL A 316 -23.04 -28.15 -26.98
CA VAL A 316 -22.91 -29.41 -26.25
C VAL A 316 -24.30 -30.00 -26.06
N ASN A 317 -24.54 -31.14 -26.70
CA ASN A 317 -25.81 -31.85 -26.57
C ASN A 317 -25.91 -32.52 -25.19
N ASN A 318 -27.13 -32.56 -24.64
CA ASN A 318 -27.46 -33.18 -23.36
C ASN A 318 -26.69 -32.57 -22.17
N CYS A 319 -26.55 -31.24 -22.15
CA CYS A 319 -26.04 -30.47 -21.01
C CYS A 319 -26.87 -29.18 -20.89
N THR A 320 -27.50 -28.98 -19.73
CA THR A 320 -28.21 -27.74 -19.40
C THR A 320 -27.25 -26.66 -18.94
N SER A 321 -26.31 -27.02 -18.06
CA SER A 321 -25.20 -26.17 -17.63
C SER A 321 -23.84 -26.86 -17.85
N ILE A 322 -22.85 -26.06 -18.24
CA ILE A 322 -21.48 -26.49 -18.40
C ILE A 322 -20.61 -25.64 -17.46
N ASP A 323 -19.81 -26.33 -16.66
CA ASP A 323 -18.71 -25.73 -15.93
C ASP A 323 -17.40 -26.22 -16.52
N ILE A 324 -16.64 -25.32 -17.13
CA ILE A 324 -15.24 -25.60 -17.43
C ILE A 324 -14.46 -25.37 -16.15
N TYR A 325 -14.22 -26.47 -15.42
CA TYR A 325 -13.14 -26.51 -14.46
C TYR A 325 -11.89 -26.56 -15.30
N ASN A 326 -11.16 -25.45 -15.30
CA ASN A 326 -9.86 -25.25 -15.92
C ASN A 326 -8.90 -26.39 -15.61
N LEU A 327 -9.07 -27.55 -16.23
CA LEU A 327 -8.28 -28.75 -16.01
C LEU A 327 -7.99 -29.32 -17.40
N VAL A 328 -6.71 -29.29 -17.75
CA VAL A 328 -6.21 -29.86 -18.99
C VAL A 328 -5.45 -31.13 -18.64
N SER A 329 -5.96 -32.28 -19.09
CA SER A 329 -5.31 -33.57 -18.88
C SER A 329 -4.90 -34.14 -20.23
N ASN A 330 -3.59 -34.40 -20.41
CA ASN A 330 -3.01 -34.99 -21.62
C ASN A 330 -3.45 -34.29 -22.93
N GLY A 331 -3.56 -32.95 -22.92
CA GLY A 331 -3.99 -32.16 -24.09
C GLY A 331 -5.49 -32.26 -24.42
N SER A 332 -6.28 -32.89 -23.56
CA SER A 332 -7.74 -32.87 -23.60
C SER A 332 -8.29 -31.90 -22.57
N ILE A 333 -9.36 -31.20 -22.95
CA ILE A 333 -10.05 -30.23 -22.10
C ILE A 333 -11.18 -30.98 -21.40
N SER A 334 -11.19 -30.97 -20.07
CA SER A 334 -12.30 -31.51 -19.31
C SER A 334 -13.31 -30.42 -18.98
N TYR A 335 -14.59 -30.80 -18.94
CA TYR A 335 -15.68 -29.94 -18.52
C TYR A 335 -16.73 -30.77 -17.79
N SER A 336 -17.32 -30.17 -16.76
CA SER A 336 -18.45 -30.75 -16.04
C SER A 336 -19.73 -30.37 -16.77
N CYS A 337 -20.56 -31.37 -17.01
CA CYS A 337 -21.86 -31.23 -17.61
C CYS A 337 -22.92 -31.66 -16.60
N TYR A 338 -23.89 -30.78 -16.37
CA TYR A 338 -25.07 -31.08 -15.58
C TYR A 338 -26.26 -31.29 -16.53
N ASP A 339 -26.99 -32.36 -16.27
CA ASP A 339 -28.22 -32.69 -17.00
C ASP A 339 -29.43 -31.99 -16.35
N ASP A 340 -30.62 -32.08 -16.96
CA ASP A 340 -31.90 -31.54 -16.43
C ASP A 340 -32.19 -32.01 -14.99
N ASN A 341 -31.69 -33.20 -14.62
CA ASN A 341 -31.83 -33.80 -13.29
C ASN A 341 -30.70 -33.40 -12.31
N ALA A 342 -29.90 -32.38 -12.62
CA ALA A 342 -28.69 -31.97 -11.89
C ALA A 342 -27.64 -33.08 -11.70
N LYS A 343 -27.71 -34.15 -12.52
CA LYS A 343 -26.73 -35.23 -12.49
C LYS A 343 -25.41 -34.74 -13.08
N HIS A 344 -24.36 -34.79 -12.27
CA HIS A 344 -23.01 -34.41 -12.67
C HIS A 344 -22.37 -35.50 -13.55
N SER A 345 -21.78 -35.08 -14.67
CA SER A 345 -20.93 -35.94 -15.50
C SER A 345 -19.70 -35.16 -15.96
N MET A 346 -18.51 -35.71 -15.76
CA MET A 346 -17.28 -35.15 -16.29
C MET A 346 -17.08 -35.66 -17.72
N LYS A 347 -16.94 -34.74 -18.68
CA LYS A 347 -16.70 -35.04 -20.10
C LYS A 347 -15.33 -34.53 -20.51
N PHE A 348 -14.71 -35.21 -21.47
CA PHE A 348 -13.42 -34.85 -22.03
C PHE A 348 -13.56 -34.58 -23.53
N MET A 349 -12.86 -33.56 -24.02
CA MET A 349 -12.86 -33.21 -25.42
C MET A 349 -11.45 -32.89 -25.90
N SER A 350 -11.07 -33.49 -27.03
CA SER A 350 -9.82 -33.14 -27.70
C SER A 350 -9.97 -31.84 -28.48
N LEU A 351 -8.89 -31.06 -28.59
CA LEU A 351 -8.87 -29.83 -29.38
C LEU A 351 -9.31 -30.07 -30.83
N LYS A 352 -8.85 -31.19 -31.43
CA LYS A 352 -9.26 -31.60 -32.78
C LYS A 352 -10.77 -31.87 -32.89
N GLY A 353 -11.37 -32.48 -31.87
CA GLY A 353 -12.81 -32.73 -31.81
C GLY A 353 -13.62 -31.43 -31.69
N LEU A 354 -13.16 -30.50 -30.85
CA LEU A 354 -13.76 -29.18 -30.69
C LEU A 354 -13.74 -28.41 -32.01
N LEU A 355 -12.57 -28.30 -32.65
CA LEU A 355 -12.40 -27.59 -33.91
C LEU A 355 -13.28 -28.19 -35.01
N HIS A 356 -13.30 -29.51 -35.15
CA HIS A 356 -14.17 -30.18 -36.14
C HIS A 356 -15.66 -29.89 -35.88
N GLY A 357 -16.06 -29.82 -34.61
CA GLY A 357 -17.42 -29.48 -34.20
C GLY A 357 -17.83 -28.05 -34.55
N VAL A 358 -16.92 -27.09 -34.38
CA VAL A 358 -17.12 -25.68 -34.73
C VAL A 358 -17.15 -25.45 -36.24
N THR A 359 -16.35 -26.22 -36.99
CA THR A 359 -16.16 -26.06 -38.45
C THR A 359 -17.31 -26.55 -39.32
N LYS A 360 -18.34 -27.18 -38.75
CA LYS A 360 -19.61 -27.39 -39.49
C LYS A 360 -20.35 -26.09 -39.78
N THR A 361 -19.94 -24.97 -39.16
CA THR A 361 -20.66 -23.69 -39.17
C THR A 361 -19.81 -22.50 -39.65
N SER A 362 -18.51 -22.66 -39.94
CA SER A 362 -17.62 -21.55 -40.30
C SER A 362 -16.57 -21.94 -41.37
N GLN A 363 -16.47 -21.12 -42.43
CA GLN A 363 -15.60 -21.27 -43.62
C GLN A 363 -14.11 -20.97 -43.35
N VAL A 364 -13.55 -21.38 -42.21
CA VAL A 364 -12.12 -21.13 -41.91
C VAL A 364 -11.34 -22.44 -42.02
N HIS A 365 -11.15 -22.93 -43.24
CA HIS A 365 -10.26 -24.08 -43.49
C HIS A 365 -9.44 -23.87 -44.76
N LYS A 366 -8.16 -23.48 -44.58
CA LYS A 366 -7.04 -24.00 -45.40
C LYS A 366 -5.62 -23.77 -44.85
N LYS A 367 -5.42 -23.15 -43.68
CA LYS A 367 -4.07 -22.91 -43.13
C LYS A 367 -3.80 -23.46 -41.72
N LEU A 368 -4.77 -24.15 -41.11
CA LEU A 368 -4.75 -24.52 -39.69
C LEU A 368 -3.93 -25.79 -39.36
N SER A 369 -3.69 -26.65 -40.35
CA SER A 369 -3.31 -28.06 -40.11
C SER A 369 -1.84 -28.33 -39.81
N ILE A 370 -0.96 -27.32 -39.78
CA ILE A 370 0.50 -27.52 -39.70
C ILE A 370 1.13 -26.97 -38.39
N ARG A 371 0.51 -25.98 -37.72
CA ARG A 371 1.03 -25.40 -36.46
C ARG A 371 0.47 -26.04 -35.18
N LEU A 372 -0.66 -26.75 -35.26
CA LEU A 372 -1.35 -27.42 -34.15
C LEU A 372 -0.60 -28.64 -33.56
N THR A 373 0.54 -29.03 -34.13
CA THR A 373 1.26 -30.26 -33.74
C THR A 373 2.23 -30.08 -32.57
N ALA A 374 2.47 -28.85 -32.09
CA ALA A 374 3.45 -28.59 -31.03
C ALA A 374 2.86 -28.00 -29.73
N ALA A 375 1.71 -27.31 -29.79
CA ALA A 375 1.16 -26.60 -28.62
C ALA A 375 -0.12 -27.27 -28.12
N SER A 376 -0.14 -27.60 -26.82
CA SER A 376 -1.32 -28.13 -26.12
C SER A 376 -2.09 -27.01 -25.43
N PRO A 377 -3.41 -27.16 -25.23
CA PRO A 377 -4.16 -26.26 -24.34
C PRO A 377 -3.49 -26.15 -22.98
N ARG A 378 -3.58 -24.98 -22.36
CA ARG A 378 -3.00 -24.72 -21.04
C ARG A 378 -3.90 -23.80 -20.21
N LEU A 379 -3.58 -23.71 -18.94
CA LEU A 379 -4.31 -22.89 -17.98
C LEU A 379 -3.52 -21.64 -17.63
N PHE A 380 -4.23 -20.61 -17.22
CA PHE A 380 -3.66 -19.44 -16.56
C PHE A 380 -2.91 -19.86 -15.29
N GLU A 381 -1.79 -19.21 -15.02
CA GLU A 381 -0.89 -19.55 -13.91
C GLU A 381 -1.60 -19.48 -12.56
N ILE A 382 -2.43 -18.45 -12.37
CA ILE A 382 -3.21 -18.27 -11.13
C ILE A 382 -4.18 -19.43 -10.85
N VAL A 383 -4.62 -20.14 -11.88
CA VAL A 383 -5.56 -21.26 -11.74
C VAL A 383 -4.85 -22.54 -11.32
N LYS A 384 -3.57 -22.72 -11.69
CA LYS A 384 -2.76 -23.87 -11.24
C LYS A 384 -2.55 -23.88 -9.72
N VAL A 385 -2.59 -22.72 -9.08
CA VAL A 385 -2.47 -22.54 -7.63
C VAL A 385 -3.79 -22.83 -6.88
N SER A 386 -4.89 -23.02 -7.62
CA SER A 386 -6.23 -23.19 -7.04
C SER A 386 -6.59 -24.64 -6.69
N ASP A 387 -5.74 -25.63 -7.00
CA ASP A 387 -5.94 -26.98 -6.48
C ASP A 387 -5.98 -26.91 -4.94
N GLU A 388 -6.95 -27.62 -4.36
CA GLU A 388 -7.26 -27.64 -2.93
C GLU A 388 -6.17 -28.39 -2.14
N GLU A 389 -4.92 -27.99 -2.29
CA GLU A 389 -3.86 -28.44 -1.42
C GLU A 389 -4.10 -27.79 -0.05
N TYR A 390 -4.73 -28.54 0.85
CA TYR A 390 -4.81 -28.22 2.29
C TYR A 390 -3.49 -28.52 3.00
N VAL A 391 -2.51 -29.08 2.27
CA VAL A 391 -1.22 -29.53 2.78
C VAL A 391 -0.11 -28.85 1.99
N TRP A 392 0.82 -28.20 2.70
CA TRP A 392 2.00 -27.58 2.13
C TRP A 392 3.26 -28.13 2.77
N LYS A 393 4.36 -28.13 2.03
CA LYS A 393 5.69 -28.55 2.49
C LYS A 393 6.65 -27.38 2.52
N PRO A 394 6.61 -26.50 3.55
CA PRO A 394 7.51 -25.37 3.67
C PRO A 394 9.00 -25.75 3.57
N THR A 395 9.36 -26.93 4.08
CA THR A 395 10.67 -27.53 3.87
C THR A 395 10.52 -29.05 3.60
N PRO A 396 11.58 -29.78 3.22
CA PRO A 396 11.52 -31.24 3.08
C PRO A 396 11.08 -31.97 4.35
N TYR A 397 11.15 -31.32 5.51
CA TYR A 397 10.84 -31.90 6.82
C TYR A 397 9.57 -31.33 7.46
N HIS A 398 9.16 -30.10 7.11
CA HIS A 398 7.96 -29.49 7.68
C HIS A 398 6.74 -29.72 6.79
N HIS A 399 5.62 -30.13 7.40
CA HIS A 399 4.32 -30.25 6.75
C HIS A 399 3.32 -29.35 7.47
N LEU A 400 2.77 -28.38 6.74
CA LEU A 400 1.72 -27.48 7.19
C LEU A 400 0.39 -27.98 6.64
N THR A 401 -0.62 -28.14 7.49
CA THR A 401 -1.98 -28.47 7.09
C THR A 401 -2.95 -27.42 7.61
N ILE A 402 -3.80 -26.87 6.75
CA ILE A 402 -4.85 -25.91 7.12
C ILE A 402 -6.19 -26.50 6.70
N GLU A 403 -7.07 -26.74 7.66
CA GLU A 403 -8.40 -27.29 7.43
C GLU A 403 -9.44 -26.29 7.92
N ASN A 404 -10.36 -25.91 7.02
CA ASN A 404 -11.50 -25.06 7.34
C ASN A 404 -12.76 -25.92 7.31
N GLU A 405 -13.31 -26.21 8.49
CA GLU A 405 -14.52 -27.03 8.67
C GLU A 405 -15.78 -26.15 8.70
N GLY A 406 -16.87 -26.66 8.13
CA GLY A 406 -18.19 -26.04 8.19
C GLY A 406 -18.42 -24.84 7.27
N VAL A 407 -19.58 -24.19 7.47
CA VAL A 407 -19.99 -22.98 6.75
C VAL A 407 -19.88 -21.79 7.70
N CYS A 408 -19.09 -20.80 7.31
CA CYS A 408 -18.87 -19.59 8.08
C CYS A 408 -19.78 -18.46 7.56
N PRO A 409 -20.33 -17.61 8.44
CA PRO A 409 -20.26 -17.65 9.91
C PRO A 409 -21.18 -18.74 10.52
N GLY A 410 -20.80 -19.33 11.65
CA GLY A 410 -21.65 -20.30 12.34
C GLY A 410 -20.93 -21.17 13.38
N GLN A 411 -21.70 -21.88 14.21
CA GLN A 411 -21.15 -22.74 15.27
C GLN A 411 -20.32 -23.91 14.74
N LEU A 412 -20.58 -24.34 13.51
CA LEU A 412 -19.84 -25.41 12.82
C LEU A 412 -18.60 -24.89 12.09
N CYS A 413 -18.41 -23.57 11.99
CA CYS A 413 -17.25 -22.96 11.34
C CYS A 413 -16.04 -23.08 12.27
N ARG A 414 -14.98 -23.75 11.82
CA ARG A 414 -13.75 -23.93 12.60
C ARG A 414 -12.54 -23.96 11.67
N ALA A 415 -11.49 -23.25 12.05
CA ALA A 415 -10.20 -23.29 11.38
C ALA A 415 -9.20 -24.06 12.24
N ASN A 416 -8.52 -25.02 11.62
CA ASN A 416 -7.49 -25.85 12.24
C ASN A 416 -6.19 -25.71 11.45
N VAL A 417 -5.10 -25.34 12.11
CA VAL A 417 -3.79 -25.18 11.50
C VAL A 417 -2.78 -26.00 12.26
N ASN A 418 -2.24 -27.01 11.60
CA ASN A 418 -1.26 -27.92 12.17
C ASN A 418 0.05 -27.84 11.40
N LEU A 419 1.16 -27.75 12.13
CA LEU A 419 2.51 -27.84 11.59
C LEU A 419 3.19 -29.05 12.22
N THR A 420 3.69 -29.96 11.37
CA THR A 420 4.35 -31.18 11.80
C THR A 420 5.77 -31.26 11.23
N LEU A 421 6.67 -31.86 12.01
CA LEU A 421 8.04 -32.17 11.62
C LEU A 421 8.16 -33.67 11.36
N GLN A 422 8.48 -34.03 10.11
CA GLN A 422 8.75 -35.40 9.69
C GLN A 422 10.26 -35.69 9.80
N LYS A 423 10.64 -36.60 10.69
CA LYS A 423 12.02 -37.11 10.79
C LYS A 423 12.16 -38.36 9.90
N LEU A 424 13.38 -38.63 9.41
CA LEU A 424 13.65 -39.74 8.47
C LEU A 424 13.25 -41.14 8.99
N THR A 425 13.03 -41.34 10.29
CA THR A 425 12.83 -42.65 10.91
C THR A 425 11.75 -42.72 12.00
N SER A 426 10.98 -41.65 12.26
CA SER A 426 9.94 -41.62 13.31
C SER A 426 8.59 -41.12 12.80
N GLU A 427 7.54 -41.34 13.58
CA GLU A 427 6.23 -40.70 13.37
C GLU A 427 6.38 -39.17 13.32
N PRO A 428 5.53 -38.48 12.54
CA PRO A 428 5.55 -37.02 12.46
C PRO A 428 5.19 -36.40 13.81
N ILE A 429 5.94 -35.39 14.22
CA ILE A 429 5.73 -34.69 15.50
C ILE A 429 5.02 -33.37 15.21
N THR A 430 3.86 -33.13 15.81
CA THR A 430 3.20 -31.81 15.75
C THR A 430 3.99 -30.80 16.58
N ILE A 431 4.45 -29.73 15.95
CA ILE A 431 5.25 -28.66 16.57
C ILE A 431 4.44 -27.39 16.79
N TRP A 432 3.34 -27.20 16.06
CA TRP A 432 2.40 -26.11 16.27
C TRP A 432 0.99 -26.56 15.89
N ASP A 433 0.03 -26.27 16.77
CA ASP A 433 -1.40 -26.57 16.61
C ASP A 433 -2.16 -25.30 16.99
N HIS A 434 -2.96 -24.78 16.05
CA HIS A 434 -3.78 -23.61 16.24
C HIS A 434 -5.21 -23.87 15.79
N VAL A 435 -6.11 -23.84 16.75
CA VAL A 435 -7.55 -24.02 16.54
C VAL A 435 -8.27 -22.71 16.83
N SER A 436 -9.14 -22.28 15.92
CA SER A 436 -10.04 -21.14 16.12
C SER A 436 -11.48 -21.50 15.79
N SER A 437 -12.39 -21.18 16.70
CA SER A 437 -13.84 -21.38 16.55
C SER A 437 -14.49 -20.17 15.89
N ASN A 438 -15.52 -20.43 15.08
CA ASN A 438 -16.21 -19.44 14.26
C ASN A 438 -15.22 -18.60 13.43
N ALA A 439 -14.24 -19.29 12.83
CA ALA A 439 -13.15 -18.65 12.11
C ALA A 439 -12.79 -19.37 10.81
N PHE A 440 -12.22 -18.60 9.88
CA PHE A 440 -11.70 -19.06 8.61
C PHE A 440 -10.23 -18.65 8.47
N ALA A 441 -9.39 -19.55 7.97
CA ALA A 441 -7.96 -19.32 7.70
C ALA A 441 -7.69 -19.28 6.19
N SER A 442 -6.92 -18.28 5.74
CA SER A 442 -6.51 -18.13 4.35
C SER A 442 -5.47 -19.19 3.94
N LYS A 443 -5.26 -19.33 2.63
CA LYS A 443 -4.04 -19.97 2.11
C LYS A 443 -2.79 -19.22 2.62
N PRO A 444 -1.71 -19.93 2.97
CA PRO A 444 -0.50 -19.32 3.49
C PRO A 444 0.32 -18.67 2.35
N ALA A 445 0.98 -17.56 2.65
CA ALA A 445 1.98 -16.96 1.78
C ALA A 445 3.37 -17.24 2.35
N PHE A 446 4.17 -18.04 1.65
CA PHE A 446 5.51 -18.44 2.11
C PHE A 446 6.52 -17.29 1.96
N LEU A 447 7.35 -17.11 2.98
CA LEU A 447 8.55 -16.28 2.90
C LEU A 447 9.62 -17.06 2.16
N VAL A 448 10.34 -16.42 1.24
CA VAL A 448 11.50 -17.06 0.58
C VAL A 448 12.63 -17.10 1.60
N THR A 449 12.69 -18.16 2.41
CA THR A 449 13.77 -18.39 3.36
C THR A 449 14.88 -19.19 2.69
N SER A 450 16.12 -18.69 2.86
CA SER A 450 17.42 -19.29 2.52
C SER A 450 17.47 -20.83 2.50
N ASP A 451 18.39 -21.42 1.71
CA ASP A 451 18.69 -22.87 1.50
C ASP A 451 18.89 -23.76 2.75
N LYS A 452 18.56 -23.28 3.94
CA LYS A 452 18.60 -24.01 5.20
C LYS A 452 17.40 -24.97 5.29
N PRO A 453 17.64 -26.29 5.50
CA PRO A 453 16.62 -27.32 5.40
C PRO A 453 15.54 -27.29 6.51
N TYR A 454 15.82 -26.63 7.63
CA TYR A 454 14.96 -26.61 8.83
C TYR A 454 14.40 -25.24 9.18
N THR A 455 14.64 -24.22 8.36
CA THR A 455 14.09 -22.89 8.60
C THR A 455 13.05 -22.56 7.54
N SER A 456 11.87 -22.17 7.97
CA SER A 456 10.84 -21.66 7.08
C SER A 456 10.05 -20.55 7.74
N GLY A 457 9.42 -19.71 6.94
CA GLY A 457 8.44 -18.78 7.45
C GLY A 457 7.29 -18.62 6.46
N PHE A 458 6.12 -18.31 6.99
CA PHE A 458 4.92 -18.11 6.20
C PHE A 458 3.97 -17.14 6.90
N VAL A 459 3.07 -16.54 6.14
CA VAL A 459 2.06 -15.60 6.63
C VAL A 459 0.68 -16.23 6.42
N ILE A 460 -0.18 -16.18 7.43
CA ILE A 460 -1.58 -16.65 7.36
C ILE A 460 -2.49 -15.53 7.85
N LYS A 461 -3.66 -15.43 7.23
CA LYS A 461 -4.70 -14.48 7.62
C LYS A 461 -5.92 -15.23 8.15
N PHE A 462 -6.47 -14.74 9.25
CA PHE A 462 -7.64 -15.28 9.94
C PHE A 462 -8.78 -14.28 9.91
N TRP A 463 -9.99 -14.79 9.74
CA TRP A 463 -11.25 -14.06 9.94
C TRP A 463 -12.02 -14.77 11.02
N GLN A 464 -12.28 -14.09 12.12
CA GLN A 464 -13.02 -14.63 13.26
C GLN A 464 -14.29 -13.81 13.47
N TRP A 465 -15.45 -14.41 13.27
CA TRP A 465 -16.72 -13.73 13.45
C TRP A 465 -17.04 -13.58 14.93
N MET A 466 -17.49 -12.38 15.30
CA MET A 466 -17.98 -12.14 16.66
C MET A 466 -19.39 -12.68 16.79
N ASP A 467 -19.72 -13.23 17.95
CA ASP A 467 -21.09 -13.63 18.24
C ASP A 467 -22.01 -12.40 18.13
N PRO A 468 -23.20 -12.55 17.53
CA PRO A 468 -24.12 -11.43 17.37
C PRO A 468 -24.47 -10.91 18.76
N SER A 469 -24.09 -9.66 19.05
CA SER A 469 -24.56 -8.98 20.26
C SER A 469 -26.10 -8.97 20.22
N SER A 470 -26.75 -9.44 21.29
CA SER A 470 -28.19 -9.75 21.33
C SER A 470 -29.12 -8.53 21.21
N ASN A 471 -28.61 -7.38 20.78
CA ASN A 471 -29.26 -6.08 20.95
C ASN A 471 -29.51 -5.36 19.62
N HIS A 472 -29.93 -6.03 18.54
CA HIS A 472 -30.49 -5.29 17.41
C HIS A 472 -31.76 -5.91 16.82
N VAL A 473 -32.77 -5.04 16.80
CA VAL A 473 -34.17 -5.18 16.42
C VAL A 473 -34.31 -5.72 14.99
N GLU A 474 -35.13 -6.75 14.82
CA GLU A 474 -35.60 -7.39 13.55
C GLU A 474 -36.33 -6.45 12.55
N LYS A 475 -36.06 -5.14 12.54
CA LYS A 475 -36.78 -4.17 11.69
C LYS A 475 -35.95 -3.53 10.57
N ALA A 476 -34.70 -3.91 10.36
CA ALA A 476 -33.91 -3.44 9.22
C ALA A 476 -33.70 -4.57 8.19
N SER A 477 -33.89 -4.27 6.90
CA SER A 477 -33.57 -5.19 5.80
C SER A 477 -32.06 -5.52 5.69
N VAL A 478 -31.21 -4.80 6.43
CA VAL A 478 -29.76 -4.94 6.44
C VAL A 478 -29.31 -5.34 7.84
N MET A 479 -28.66 -6.50 7.95
CA MET A 479 -28.03 -6.99 9.17
C MET A 479 -26.58 -6.51 9.22
N GLU A 480 -26.14 -6.06 10.39
CA GLU A 480 -24.74 -5.70 10.64
C GLU A 480 -24.04 -6.88 11.33
N GLN A 481 -22.83 -7.20 10.87
CA GLN A 481 -22.04 -8.30 11.39
C GLN A 481 -20.59 -7.87 11.58
N GLY A 482 -20.10 -8.00 12.81
CA GLY A 482 -18.70 -7.71 13.15
C GLY A 482 -17.83 -8.97 13.10
N LEU A 483 -16.59 -8.80 12.67
CA LEU A 483 -15.55 -9.83 12.72
C LEU A 483 -14.18 -9.20 12.95
N VAL A 484 -13.25 -10.00 13.48
CA VAL A 484 -11.86 -9.63 13.66
C VAL A 484 -11.03 -10.28 12.57
N GLU A 485 -10.26 -9.46 11.87
CA GLU A 485 -9.29 -9.91 10.88
C GLU A 485 -7.88 -9.83 11.48
N ARG A 486 -7.11 -10.92 11.39
CA ARG A 486 -5.75 -10.99 11.94
C ARG A 486 -4.76 -11.58 10.93
N VAL A 487 -3.61 -10.95 10.77
CA VAL A 487 -2.51 -11.45 9.94
C VAL A 487 -1.37 -11.90 10.85
N LEU A 488 -1.03 -13.18 10.80
CA LEU A 488 0.03 -13.79 11.59
C LEU A 488 1.22 -14.15 10.69
N ILE A 489 2.42 -13.75 11.10
CA ILE A 489 3.68 -14.21 10.52
C ILE A 489 4.20 -15.32 11.41
N VAL A 490 4.43 -16.50 10.84
CA VAL A 490 4.91 -17.68 11.55
C VAL A 490 6.29 -18.02 11.05
N PHE A 491 7.24 -18.10 11.97
CA PHE A 491 8.61 -18.54 11.73
C PHE A 491 8.86 -19.86 12.41
N VAL A 492 9.60 -20.72 11.72
CA VAL A 492 9.88 -22.09 12.15
C VAL A 492 11.37 -22.29 12.02
N ASN A 493 12.02 -22.69 13.12
CA ASN A 493 13.39 -23.14 13.15
C ASN A 493 13.45 -24.52 13.84
N TYR A 494 13.49 -25.57 13.02
CA TYR A 494 13.45 -26.96 13.46
C TYR A 494 12.18 -27.29 14.28
N THR A 495 12.21 -27.17 15.60
CA THR A 495 11.02 -27.36 16.47
C THR A 495 10.56 -26.08 17.13
N ASP A 496 11.34 -25.00 17.05
CA ASP A 496 10.96 -23.70 17.57
C ASP A 496 10.01 -23.02 16.59
N VAL A 497 8.85 -22.60 17.08
CA VAL A 497 7.80 -21.94 16.27
C VAL A 497 7.44 -20.63 16.94
N GLN A 498 7.64 -19.54 16.22
CA GLN A 498 7.34 -18.19 16.67
C GLN A 498 6.25 -17.58 15.78
N ALA A 499 5.11 -17.25 16.38
CA ALA A 499 4.00 -16.59 15.69
C ALA A 499 3.88 -15.14 16.15
N ILE A 500 3.99 -14.20 15.22
CA ILE A 500 3.98 -12.75 15.46
C ILE A 500 2.76 -12.15 14.78
N ASN A 501 2.03 -11.29 15.50
CA ASN A 501 0.91 -10.56 14.93
C ASN A 501 1.42 -9.38 14.10
N ALA A 502 1.17 -9.41 12.78
CA ALA A 502 1.52 -8.33 11.86
C ALA A 502 0.47 -7.21 11.85
N SER A 503 -0.80 -7.59 11.89
CA SER A 503 -1.91 -6.65 11.87
C SER A 503 -3.18 -7.29 12.43
N GLN A 504 -3.97 -6.51 13.16
CA GLN A 504 -5.32 -6.89 13.57
C GLN A 504 -6.27 -5.73 13.26
N SER A 505 -7.45 -6.02 12.72
CA SER A 505 -8.43 -5.01 12.33
C SER A 505 -9.85 -5.52 12.57
N ASP A 506 -10.69 -4.66 13.12
CA ASP A 506 -12.11 -4.93 13.31
C ASP A 506 -12.86 -4.56 12.02
N ILE A 507 -13.58 -5.53 11.48
CA ILE A 507 -14.27 -5.42 10.20
C ILE A 507 -15.77 -5.49 10.44
N THR A 508 -16.48 -4.52 9.90
CA THR A 508 -17.94 -4.46 9.91
C THR A 508 -18.45 -4.81 8.52
N GLN A 509 -19.25 -5.87 8.45
CA GLN A 509 -19.99 -6.28 7.26
C GLN A 509 -21.44 -5.80 7.37
N LEU A 510 -21.98 -5.33 6.26
CA LEU A 510 -23.42 -5.16 6.09
C LEU A 510 -23.93 -6.32 5.23
N CYS A 511 -25.05 -6.94 5.61
CA CYS A 511 -25.60 -8.16 4.99
C CYS A 511 -27.07 -8.01 4.63
N HIS A 512 -27.48 -8.48 3.46
CA HIS A 512 -28.89 -8.60 3.07
C HIS A 512 -29.18 -10.08 2.75
N GLY A 513 -29.78 -10.80 3.70
CA GLY A 513 -29.81 -12.27 3.66
C GLY A 513 -28.38 -12.82 3.61
N PRO A 514 -28.04 -13.72 2.66
CA PRO A 514 -26.70 -14.29 2.52
C PRO A 514 -25.67 -13.34 1.89
N ASN A 515 -26.10 -12.20 1.34
CA ASN A 515 -25.23 -11.31 0.57
C ASN A 515 -24.60 -10.25 1.48
N CYS A 516 -23.38 -10.50 1.93
CA CYS A 516 -22.59 -9.57 2.75
C CYS A 516 -21.61 -8.74 1.93
N GLN A 517 -21.33 -7.52 2.38
CA GLN A 517 -20.26 -6.67 1.89
C GLN A 517 -19.45 -6.17 3.10
N PRO A 518 -18.11 -6.35 3.13
CA PRO A 518 -17.30 -7.07 2.14
C PRO A 518 -17.66 -8.56 2.01
N ASP A 519 -17.48 -9.11 0.83
CA ASP A 519 -17.66 -10.53 0.56
C ASP A 519 -16.42 -11.32 0.99
N LEU A 520 -16.64 -12.24 1.94
CA LEU A 520 -15.59 -13.13 2.44
C LEU A 520 -15.67 -14.52 1.83
N ASN A 521 -16.75 -14.86 1.10
CA ASN A 521 -16.92 -16.19 0.52
C ASN A 521 -15.96 -16.43 -0.64
N SER A 522 -15.69 -15.40 -1.44
CA SER A 522 -14.69 -15.42 -2.51
C SER A 522 -13.24 -15.64 -2.00
N ARG A 523 -12.98 -15.41 -0.71
CA ARG A 523 -11.65 -15.57 -0.09
C ARG A 523 -11.26 -17.02 0.19
N LYS A 524 -12.20 -17.97 0.05
CA LYS A 524 -11.86 -19.40 -0.01
C LYS A 524 -10.96 -19.72 -1.20
N GLN A 525 -11.11 -18.97 -2.29
CA GLN A 525 -10.42 -19.22 -3.55
C GLN A 525 -9.10 -18.45 -3.67
N PHE A 526 -9.00 -17.26 -3.06
CA PHE A 526 -7.85 -16.37 -3.20
C PHE A 526 -7.39 -15.80 -1.86
N SER A 527 -6.08 -15.64 -1.71
CA SER A 527 -5.50 -15.03 -0.51
C SER A 527 -5.45 -13.52 -0.65
N SER A 528 -5.94 -12.78 0.35
CA SER A 528 -5.82 -11.32 0.43
C SER A 528 -4.47 -10.89 1.05
N ILE A 529 -3.47 -11.76 0.97
CA ILE A 529 -2.09 -11.54 1.39
C ILE A 529 -1.15 -12.07 0.30
N ALA A 530 -0.02 -11.39 0.13
CA ALA A 530 1.06 -11.80 -0.75
C ALA A 530 2.41 -11.39 -0.14
N VAL A 531 3.44 -12.19 -0.42
CA VAL A 531 4.82 -11.89 0.00
C VAL A 531 5.67 -11.85 -1.26
N LYS A 532 6.38 -10.74 -1.48
CA LYS A 532 7.21 -10.55 -2.67
C LYS A 532 8.30 -9.53 -2.40
N TYR A 533 9.43 -9.63 -3.10
CA TYR A 533 10.43 -8.58 -3.19
C TYR A 533 9.99 -7.54 -4.24
N ILE A 534 9.67 -6.32 -3.80
CA ILE A 534 9.09 -5.24 -4.61
C ILE A 534 10.14 -4.13 -4.85
N ASP A 535 11.07 -3.93 -3.93
CA ASP A 535 12.08 -2.87 -3.97
C ASP A 535 13.50 -3.35 -4.32
N ASN A 536 13.66 -4.63 -4.69
CA ASN A 536 14.96 -5.28 -4.97
C ASN A 536 15.96 -5.22 -3.81
N ASP A 537 15.47 -5.12 -2.58
CA ASP A 537 16.30 -5.24 -1.38
C ASP A 537 16.54 -6.72 -0.98
N GLU A 538 17.12 -6.92 0.20
CA GLU A 538 17.34 -8.25 0.78
C GLU A 538 16.10 -8.85 1.48
N PHE A 539 15.01 -8.10 1.66
CA PHE A 539 13.88 -8.47 2.52
C PHE A 539 12.53 -8.37 1.81
N PRO A 540 11.74 -9.45 1.73
CA PRO A 540 10.45 -9.39 1.05
C PRO A 540 9.45 -8.50 1.81
N GLU A 541 8.54 -7.88 1.09
CA GLU A 541 7.43 -7.13 1.65
C GLU A 541 6.15 -7.99 1.73
N LEU A 542 5.39 -7.79 2.80
CA LEU A 542 4.04 -8.32 2.96
C LEU A 542 3.03 -7.31 2.46
N ILE A 543 2.28 -7.70 1.44
CA ILE A 543 1.16 -6.95 0.92
C ILE A 543 -0.11 -7.59 1.50
N SER A 544 -0.98 -6.78 2.07
CA SER A 544 -2.31 -7.22 2.50
C SER A 544 -3.34 -6.15 2.22
N TYR A 545 -4.61 -6.56 2.10
CA TYR A 545 -5.71 -5.61 2.03
C TYR A 545 -6.92 -6.07 2.83
N TRP A 546 -7.77 -5.12 3.20
CA TRP A 546 -9.06 -5.38 3.81
C TRP A 546 -10.08 -4.30 3.46
N SER A 547 -11.35 -4.58 3.77
CA SER A 547 -12.47 -3.69 3.51
C SER A 547 -13.41 -3.72 4.71
N SER A 548 -13.98 -2.59 5.13
CA SER A 548 -14.89 -2.47 6.28
C SER A 548 -15.84 -1.30 6.11
N TYR A 549 -17.05 -1.42 6.64
CA TYR A 549 -17.95 -0.28 6.81
C TYR A 549 -17.59 0.51 8.07
N ASP A 550 -17.58 1.84 7.95
CA ASP A 550 -17.43 2.73 9.11
C ASP A 550 -18.73 2.80 9.91
N VAL A 551 -18.63 2.61 11.23
CA VAL A 551 -19.74 2.65 12.19
C VAL A 551 -20.06 4.10 12.60
N ASP A 552 -19.06 4.99 12.59
CA ASP A 552 -19.13 6.32 13.20
C ASP A 552 -19.38 7.46 12.19
N SER A 553 -18.99 7.31 10.92
CA SER A 553 -19.23 8.30 9.86
C SER A 553 -20.03 7.74 8.69
N THR A 554 -21.19 8.34 8.39
CA THR A 554 -22.03 8.11 7.18
C THR A 554 -22.04 6.70 6.56
N LYS A 555 -21.95 5.60 7.34
CA LYS A 555 -21.92 4.20 6.86
C LYS A 555 -21.17 3.99 5.54
N GLY A 556 -19.99 4.61 5.40
CA GLY A 556 -19.20 4.54 4.18
C GLY A 556 -18.35 3.27 4.16
N LEU A 557 -18.31 2.58 3.02
CA LEU A 557 -17.37 1.50 2.78
C LEU A 557 -15.95 2.06 2.62
N THR A 558 -14.99 1.48 3.33
CA THR A 558 -13.57 1.79 3.21
C THR A 558 -12.77 0.53 2.93
N SER A 559 -11.73 0.65 2.10
CA SER A 559 -10.73 -0.40 1.90
C SER A 559 -9.36 0.12 2.24
N LYS A 560 -8.51 -0.73 2.81
CA LYS A 560 -7.14 -0.41 3.15
C LYS A 560 -6.20 -1.41 2.47
N VAL A 561 -5.18 -0.91 1.79
CA VAL A 561 -4.01 -1.68 1.32
C VAL A 561 -2.86 -1.35 2.24
N GLN A 562 -2.11 -2.36 2.65
CA GLN A 562 -0.94 -2.20 3.50
C GLN A 562 0.24 -2.99 2.92
N VAL A 563 1.39 -2.34 2.82
CA VAL A 563 2.66 -2.97 2.47
C VAL A 563 3.61 -2.78 3.65
N ILE A 564 4.05 -3.90 4.22
CA ILE A 564 4.93 -3.94 5.39
C ILE A 564 6.26 -4.54 4.97
N LYS A 565 7.33 -3.80 5.19
CA LYS A 565 8.70 -4.29 5.02
C LYS A 565 9.03 -5.27 6.15
N MET A 566 9.53 -6.45 5.80
CA MET A 566 9.81 -7.51 6.79
C MET A 566 11.20 -7.43 7.42
N ASP A 567 12.00 -6.44 7.06
CA ASP A 567 13.36 -6.23 7.58
C ASP A 567 13.40 -6.18 9.11
N SER A 568 12.53 -5.39 9.75
CA SER A 568 12.46 -5.27 11.20
C SER A 568 12.03 -6.57 11.89
N VAL A 569 11.13 -7.34 11.27
CA VAL A 569 10.64 -8.62 11.79
C VAL A 569 11.71 -9.70 11.66
N LEU A 570 12.36 -9.79 10.49
CA LEU A 570 13.40 -10.77 10.19
C LEU A 570 14.71 -10.48 10.94
N SER A 571 15.08 -9.20 11.11
CA SER A 571 16.32 -8.82 11.81
C SER A 571 16.27 -9.17 13.29
N ASN A 572 15.11 -9.00 13.94
CA ASN A 572 14.91 -9.37 15.34
C ASN A 572 15.02 -10.89 15.57
N LEU A 573 14.64 -11.70 14.58
CA LEU A 573 14.71 -13.16 14.64
C LEU A 573 16.14 -13.69 14.44
N LEU A 574 16.94 -13.00 13.63
CA LEU A 574 18.35 -13.35 13.43
C LEU A 574 19.21 -13.06 14.68
N HIS A 575 18.85 -12.04 15.48
CA HIS A 575 19.59 -11.63 16.67
C HIS A 575 19.16 -12.35 17.96
N GLY A 576 18.05 -13.11 17.94
CA GLY A 576 17.57 -13.89 19.09
C GLY A 576 18.35 -15.19 19.36
N ASN A 577 19.42 -15.48 18.61
CA ASN A 577 20.24 -16.69 18.71
C ASN A 577 21.63 -16.46 19.33
N VAL A 578 21.78 -15.49 20.24
CA VAL A 578 23.01 -15.31 21.04
C VAL A 578 22.82 -15.79 22.47
#